data_AF-A0A1G1XNB2-F1
#
_entry.id   AF-A0A1G1XNB2-F1
#
_cell.length_a   1.000
_cell.length_b   1.000
_cell.length_c   1.000
_cell.angle_alpha   90.00
_cell.angle_beta   90.00
_cell.angle_gamma   90.00
#
_symmetry.space_group_name_H-M   'P 1'
#
loop_
_entity.id
_entity.type
_entity.pdbx_description
1 polymer ?
#
loop_
_entity_poly.entity_id
_entity_poly.type
_entity_poly.pdbx_seq_one_letter_code
_entity_poly.pdbx_strand_id
1 'polypeptide(L)' 'MDPENDPDLDDDIRPQDESDDFEVEEIDEETKDLMEAHDIDQDTAERAQELIDEGVDDEDIAVEIAEEGL' A
#
# COMPACT_ATOMS: atom_id res chain seq x y z
N MET A 1 -23.44 29.50 -36.20
CA MET A 1 -22.57 29.65 -35.02
C MET A 1 -22.88 28.43 -34.18
N ASP A 2 -22.01 27.43 -34.27
CA ASP A 2 -22.10 26.20 -33.49
C ASP A 2 -21.58 26.51 -32.07
N PRO A 3 -22.40 26.31 -31.02
CA PRO A 3 -22.01 26.60 -29.64
C PRO A 3 -21.11 25.52 -29.01
N GLU A 4 -20.72 24.49 -29.77
CA GLU A 4 -20.02 23.30 -29.24
C GLU A 4 -18.52 23.28 -29.58
N ASN A 5 -17.95 24.39 -30.05
CA ASN A 5 -16.52 24.51 -30.29
C ASN A 5 -15.99 25.71 -29.52
N ASP A 6 -15.88 25.53 -28.20
CA ASP A 6 -15.24 26.46 -27.27
C ASP A 6 -13.77 26.01 -27.10
N PRO A 7 -12.80 26.66 -27.76
CA PRO A 7 -11.39 26.27 -27.76
C PRO A 7 -10.61 26.81 -26.55
N ASP A 8 -11.28 27.39 -25.56
CA ASP A 8 -10.68 28.12 -24.42
C ASP A 8 -10.79 27.37 -23.08
N LEU A 9 -10.88 26.03 -23.08
CA LEU A 9 -10.63 25.25 -21.86
C LEU A 9 -9.27 24.57 -21.97
N ASP A 10 -8.25 25.32 -21.57
CA ASP A 10 -6.85 24.94 -21.46
C ASP A 10 -6.63 23.51 -20.96
N ASP A 11 -6.08 22.69 -21.85
CA ASP A 11 -5.41 21.40 -21.63
C ASP A 11 -4.06 21.61 -20.89
N ASP A 12 -4.04 22.43 -19.84
CA ASP A 12 -2.83 22.75 -19.05
C ASP A 12 -2.97 22.31 -17.59
N ILE A 13 -3.67 21.19 -17.37
CA ILE A 13 -3.64 20.46 -16.10
C ILE A 13 -3.21 19.02 -16.40
N ARG A 14 -1.94 18.89 -16.79
CA ARG A 14 -1.20 17.61 -16.74
C ARG A 14 -0.52 17.49 -15.37
N PRO A 15 -0.40 16.26 -14.86
CA PRO A 15 -0.56 15.93 -13.45
C PRO A 15 0.59 16.52 -12.65
N GLN A 16 0.28 17.35 -11.65
CA GLN A 16 1.18 17.41 -10.51
C GLN A 16 0.96 16.09 -9.80
N ASP A 17 1.87 15.15 -10.08
CA ASP A 17 2.47 14.26 -9.10
C ASP A 17 1.92 14.53 -7.69
N GLU A 18 0.72 14.00 -7.44
CA GLU A 18 0.28 13.64 -6.11
C GLU A 18 1.20 12.46 -5.77
N SER A 19 2.45 12.80 -5.44
CA SER A 19 3.13 12.18 -4.32
C SER A 19 2.11 12.21 -3.20
N ASP A 20 1.28 11.18 -3.18
CA ASP A 20 0.30 10.86 -2.18
C ASP A 20 1.11 10.59 -0.91
N ASP A 21 1.62 11.68 -0.34
CA ASP A 21 2.00 11.85 1.04
C ASP A 21 0.69 11.79 1.83
N PHE A 22 -0.01 10.66 1.70
CA PHE A 22 -0.91 10.20 2.72
C PHE A 22 -0.01 10.11 3.95
N GLU A 23 -0.34 10.88 4.98
CA GLU A 23 0.11 10.63 6.34
C GLU A 23 -0.39 9.22 6.73
N VAL A 24 0.23 8.18 6.18
CA VAL A 24 0.24 6.84 6.75
C VAL A 24 1.03 7.03 8.03
N GLU A 25 0.30 7.06 9.14
CA GLU A 25 0.78 6.64 10.46
C GLU A 25 1.94 5.65 10.25
N GLU A 26 3.11 5.90 10.85
CA GLU A 26 4.43 5.27 10.54
C GLU A 26 4.41 3.72 10.55
N ILE A 27 3.73 3.10 9.59
CA ILE A 27 3.71 1.67 9.36
C ILE A 27 4.92 1.39 8.49
N ASP A 28 5.74 0.44 8.92
CA ASP A 28 6.95 0.06 8.23
C ASP A 28 6.66 -0.33 6.78
N GLU A 29 7.56 0.02 5.85
CA GLU A 29 7.36 -0.25 4.42
C GLU A 29 7.22 -1.76 4.19
N GLU A 30 7.98 -2.57 4.94
CA GLU A 30 7.90 -4.03 4.90
C GLU A 30 6.53 -4.54 5.38
N THR A 31 6.01 -4.01 6.49
CA THR A 31 4.65 -4.35 6.98
C THR A 31 3.57 -3.94 5.98
N LYS A 32 3.74 -2.79 5.33
CA LYS A 32 2.79 -2.31 4.30
C LYS A 32 2.79 -3.19 3.07
N ASP A 33 3.95 -3.62 2.62
CA ASP A 33 4.09 -4.55 1.51
C ASP A 33 3.42 -5.89 1.82
N LEU A 34 3.57 -6.41 3.05
CA LEU A 34 2.89 -7.64 3.48
C LEU A 34 1.36 -7.51 3.46
N MET A 35 0.82 -6.39 3.92
CA MET A 35 -0.62 -6.12 3.88
C MET A 35 -1.15 -6.12 2.43
N GLU A 36 -0.45 -5.46 1.51
CA GLU A 36 -0.88 -5.38 0.11
C GLU A 36 -0.69 -6.70 -0.64
N ALA A 37 0.41 -7.41 -0.39
CA ALA A 37 0.74 -8.66 -1.07
C ALA A 37 -0.18 -9.81 -0.68
N HIS A 38 -0.55 -9.90 0.59
CA HIS A 38 -1.33 -11.01 1.15
C HIS A 38 -2.78 -10.65 1.48
N ASP A 39 -3.19 -9.40 1.29
CA ASP A 39 -4.53 -8.87 1.64
C ASP A 39 -4.88 -9.14 3.12
N ILE A 40 -3.89 -8.93 4.01
CA ILE A 40 -3.99 -9.19 5.45
C ILE A 40 -4.12 -7.90 6.26
N ASP A 41 -4.70 -8.01 7.45
CA ASP A 41 -4.79 -6.91 8.40
C ASP A 41 -3.42 -6.49 8.96
N GLN A 42 -3.33 -5.25 9.43
CA GLN A 42 -2.10 -4.67 10.00
C GLN A 42 -1.52 -5.50 11.15
N ASP A 43 -2.35 -5.96 12.10
CA ASP A 43 -1.91 -6.81 13.22
C ASP A 43 -1.22 -8.09 12.73
N THR A 44 -1.74 -8.69 11.65
CA THR A 44 -1.17 -9.90 11.05
C THR A 44 0.14 -9.60 10.35
N ALA A 45 0.20 -8.51 9.58
CA ALA A 45 1.41 -8.08 8.89
C ALA A 45 2.54 -7.72 9.86
N GLU A 46 2.24 -6.98 10.94
CA GLU A 46 3.24 -6.65 11.98
C GLU A 46 3.79 -7.93 12.64
N ARG A 47 2.93 -8.92 12.88
CA ARG A 47 3.32 -10.20 13.47
C ARG A 47 4.11 -11.08 12.50
N ALA A 48 3.74 -11.10 11.22
CA ALA A 48 4.50 -11.78 10.18
C ALA A 48 5.90 -11.17 10.03
N GLN A 49 6.01 -9.84 10.07
CA GLN A 49 7.30 -9.15 10.05
C GLN A 49 8.15 -9.51 11.28
N GLU A 50 7.56 -9.56 12.48
CA GLU A 50 8.26 -10.02 13.69
C GLU A 50 8.80 -11.45 13.56
N LEU A 51 8.03 -12.36 12.93
CA LEU A 51 8.46 -13.74 12.68
C LEU A 51 9.61 -13.82 11.67
N ILE A 52 9.59 -12.99 10.64
CA ILE A 52 10.70 -12.89 9.67
C ILE A 52 11.97 -12.40 10.37
N ASP A 53 11.86 -11.39 11.24
CA ASP A 53 12.99 -10.87 12.03
C ASP A 53 13.51 -11.90 13.07
N GLU A 54 12.63 -12.77 13.60
CA GLU A 54 12.99 -13.90 14.48
C GLU A 54 13.72 -15.02 13.73
N GLY A 55 13.64 -15.06 12.41
CA GLY A 55 14.36 -16.00 11.55
C GLY A 55 13.47 -16.93 10.71
N VAL A 56 12.21 -16.57 10.47
CA VAL A 56 11.39 -17.22 9.45
C VAL A 56 11.82 -16.69 8.07
N ASP A 57 12.59 -17.49 7.34
CA ASP A 57 13.14 -17.10 6.02
C ASP A 57 12.07 -16.98 4.91
N ASP A 58 10.86 -17.49 5.13
CA ASP A 58 9.80 -17.60 4.14
C ASP A 58 8.60 -16.72 4.53
N GLU A 59 8.36 -15.68 3.75
CA GLU A 59 7.29 -14.69 3.97
C GLU A 59 5.91 -15.35 4.06
N ASP A 60 5.58 -16.23 3.10
CA ASP A 60 4.31 -16.95 3.07
C ASP A 60 4.09 -17.78 4.35
N ILE A 61 5.16 -18.40 4.87
CA ILE A 61 5.10 -19.20 6.12
C ILE A 61 4.90 -18.28 7.32
N ALA A 62 5.59 -17.13 7.35
CA ALA A 62 5.42 -16.15 8.43
C ALA A 62 3.98 -15.62 8.49
N VAL A 63 3.38 -15.32 7.34
CA VAL A 63 1.97 -14.89 7.24
C VAL A 63 1.03 -16.00 7.69
N GLU A 64 1.21 -17.25 7.22
CA GLU A 64 0.37 -18.38 7.63
C GLU A 64 0.40 -18.59 9.16
N ILE A 65 1.58 -18.48 9.78
CA ILE A 65 1.75 -18.59 11.24
C ILE A 65 1.10 -17.40 11.96
N ALA A 66 1.20 -16.18 11.41
CA ALA A 66 0.59 -14.99 11.98
C ALA A 66 -0.96 -15.05 11.91
N GLU A 67 -1.52 -15.49 10.78
CA GLU A 67 -2.96 -15.67 10.58
C GLU A 67 -3.53 -16.83 11.41
N GLU A 68 -2.79 -17.94 11.55
CA GLU A 68 -3.25 -19.10 12.31
C GLU A 68 -3.30 -18.81 13.82
N GLY A 69 -2.64 -17.73 14.28
CA GLY A 69 -2.92 -17.09 15.57
C GLY A 69 -3.01 -18.07 16.74
N LEU A 70 -1.84 -18.56 17.18
CA LEU A 70 -1.60 -19.43 18.36
C LEU A 70 -2.73 -19.49 19.42
#